data_AF-A0A974UNM4-F1
#
_entry.id   AF-A0A974UNM4-F1
#
_cell.length_a   1.000
_cell.length_b   1.000
_cell.length_c   1.000
_cell.angle_alpha   90.00
_cell.angle_beta   90.00
_cell.angle_gamma   90.00
#
_symmetry.space_group_name_H-M   'P 1'
#
loop_
_entity.id
_entity.type
_entity.pdbx_description
1 polymer ?
#
loop_
_entity_poly.entity_id
_entity_poly.type
_entity_poly.pdbx_seq_one_letter_code
_entity_poly.pdbx_strand_id
1 'polypeptide(L)'
;MNDGPIAQPGVAYPVIETRIEWVVTPAGSAAFIDEHGVNNLWVQDTCPFDFTGHGSLSYSKTVYGLTLDALDPAHARQVHC
;
A
#
# COMPACT_ATOMS: atom_id res chain seq x y z
N MET A 1 13.61 -14.10 -17.49
CA MET A 1 12.47 -13.15 -17.37
C MET A 1 12.33 -12.90 -15.89
N ASN A 2 12.46 -11.64 -15.46
CA ASN A 2 12.74 -11.20 -14.08
C ASN A 2 14.20 -11.37 -13.62
N ASP A 3 15.17 -11.02 -14.47
CA ASP A 3 16.60 -11.14 -14.15
C ASP A 3 17.16 -9.87 -13.48
N GLY A 4 16.30 -9.01 -12.93
CA GLY A 4 16.64 -7.73 -12.32
C GLY A 4 15.53 -7.18 -11.40
N PRO A 5 15.79 -6.06 -10.71
CA PRO A 5 14.85 -5.47 -9.76
C PRO A 5 13.56 -5.02 -10.45
N ILE A 6 12.45 -5.14 -9.73
CA ILE A 6 11.14 -4.63 -10.15
C ILE A 6 11.16 -3.10 -10.16
N ALA A 7 11.66 -2.49 -9.09
CA ALA A 7 11.74 -1.06 -8.88
C ALA A 7 12.80 -0.42 -9.78
N GLN A 8 12.40 0.64 -10.48
CA GLN A 8 13.27 1.39 -11.37
C GLN A 8 13.84 2.66 -10.69
N PRO A 9 15.07 3.08 -11.01
CA PRO A 9 15.67 4.28 -10.43
C PRO A 9 14.82 5.53 -10.64
N GLY A 10 14.63 6.32 -9.58
CA GLY A 10 13.89 7.58 -9.60
C GLY A 10 12.37 7.45 -9.49
N VAL A 11 11.84 6.22 -9.34
CA VAL A 11 10.40 5.98 -9.14
C VAL A 11 10.14 5.60 -7.68
N ALA A 12 9.12 6.22 -7.08
CA ALA A 12 8.61 5.83 -5.76
C ALA A 12 7.42 4.89 -5.91
N TYR A 13 7.42 3.78 -5.16
CA TYR A 13 6.41 2.72 -5.26
C TYR A 13 5.67 2.55 -3.92
N PRO A 14 4.53 3.22 -3.72
CA PRO A 14 3.64 2.90 -2.60
C PRO A 14 2.94 1.57 -2.86
N VAL A 15 3.12 0.60 -1.97
CA VAL A 15 2.41 -0.68 -1.99
C VAL A 15 1.51 -0.72 -0.75
N ILE A 16 0.20 -0.60 -0.97
CA ILE A 16 -0.80 -0.54 0.12
C ILE A 16 -1.51 -1.88 0.19
N GLU A 17 -1.45 -2.52 1.35
CA GLU A 17 -2.03 -3.85 1.59
C GLU A 17 -2.89 -3.88 2.86
N THR A 18 -3.86 -4.80 2.90
CA THR A 18 -4.67 -5.07 4.09
C THR A 18 -4.18 -6.32 4.82
N ARG A 19 -4.15 -6.28 6.16
CA ARG A 19 -3.86 -7.46 6.99
C ARG A 19 -4.94 -8.55 6.88
N ILE A 20 -6.08 -8.23 6.29
CA ILE A 20 -7.24 -9.12 6.13
C ILE A 20 -7.31 -9.60 4.67
N GLU A 21 -6.16 -9.83 4.07
CA GLU A 21 -6.03 -10.34 2.70
C GLU A 21 -6.25 -11.85 2.68
N TRP A 22 -7.20 -12.31 1.85
CA TRP A 22 -7.63 -13.71 1.74
C TRP A 22 -7.54 -14.26 0.31
N VAL A 23 -7.20 -13.43 -0.66
CA VAL A 23 -7.04 -13.77 -2.07
C VAL A 23 -5.56 -13.92 -2.42
N VAL A 24 -4.74 -12.94 -2.03
CA VAL A 24 -3.28 -12.91 -2.29
C VAL A 24 -2.52 -13.22 -1.00
N THR A 25 -2.39 -14.51 -0.69
CA THR A 25 -1.85 -14.97 0.60
C THR A 25 -0.43 -15.56 0.48
N PRO A 26 0.43 -15.42 1.51
CA PRO A 26 0.17 -14.78 2.79
C PRO A 26 0.24 -13.25 2.70
N ALA A 27 -0.66 -12.56 3.42
CA ALA A 27 -0.66 -11.10 3.51
C ALA A 27 0.74 -10.57 3.86
N GLY A 28 1.16 -9.50 3.20
CA GLY A 28 2.48 -8.91 3.33
C GLY A 28 3.45 -9.63 2.40
N SER A 29 3.83 -10.86 2.72
CA SER A 29 4.86 -11.58 1.95
C SER A 29 4.50 -11.88 0.49
N ALA A 30 3.20 -11.93 0.15
CA ALA A 30 2.75 -12.19 -1.21
C ALA A 30 2.64 -10.93 -2.08
N ALA A 31 2.58 -9.73 -1.49
CA ALA A 31 2.40 -8.48 -2.25
C ALA A 31 3.47 -7.42 -1.98
N PHE A 32 4.04 -7.35 -0.78
CA PHE A 32 5.13 -6.44 -0.46
C PHE A 32 6.41 -6.78 -1.23
N ILE A 33 7.11 -5.73 -1.65
CA ILE A 33 8.36 -5.82 -2.40
C ILE A 33 9.47 -5.23 -1.54
N ASP A 34 10.54 -5.99 -1.32
CA ASP A 34 11.72 -5.54 -0.57
C ASP A 34 12.80 -5.03 -1.52
N GLU A 35 12.57 -3.83 -2.07
CA GLU A 35 13.48 -3.15 -2.98
C GLU A 35 13.58 -1.66 -2.67
N HIS A 36 14.69 -1.03 -3.05
CA HIS A 36 14.88 0.40 -2.85
C HIS A 36 13.86 1.24 -3.63
N GLY A 37 13.25 2.22 -2.96
CA GLY A 37 12.20 3.07 -3.53
C GLY A 37 10.78 2.53 -3.33
N VAL A 38 10.63 1.32 -2.77
CA VAL A 38 9.33 0.77 -2.36
C VAL A 38 8.98 1.21 -0.94
N ASN A 39 7.73 1.60 -0.73
CA ASN A 39 7.15 1.89 0.56
C ASN A 39 5.94 0.98 0.80
N ASN A 40 6.14 -0.08 1.59
CA ASN A 40 5.10 -1.04 1.94
C ASN A 40 4.28 -0.52 3.13
N LEU A 41 2.96 -0.44 2.96
CA LEU A 41 2.04 0.19 3.90
C LEU A 41 0.89 -0.76 4.23
N TRP A 42 0.61 -0.92 5.52
CA TRP A 42 -0.63 -1.56 5.96
C TRP A 42 -1.74 -0.54 6.10
N VAL A 43 -2.93 -0.85 5.57
CA VAL A 43 -4.15 -0.07 5.81
C VAL A 43 -4.37 0.11 7.32
N GLN A 44 -4.20 -0.97 8.09
CA GLN A 44 -4.47 -0.98 9.52
C GLN A 44 -3.41 -0.25 10.37
N ASP A 45 -2.26 0.15 9.82
CA ASP A 45 -1.34 1.05 10.53
C ASP A 45 -1.88 2.48 10.59
N THR A 46 -2.70 2.86 9.60
CA THR A 46 -3.35 4.17 9.54
C THR A 46 -4.70 4.15 10.23
N CYS A 47 -5.53 3.13 9.94
CA CYS A 47 -6.85 2.95 10.54
C CYS A 47 -6.96 1.54 11.14
N PRO A 48 -6.66 1.34 12.44
CA PRO A 48 -6.60 0.00 13.05
C PRO A 48 -7.89 -0.83 12.98
N PHE A 49 -9.04 -0.16 12.82
CA PHE A 49 -10.36 -0.79 12.70
C PHE A 49 -10.92 -0.78 11.28
N ASP A 50 -10.10 -0.44 10.27
CA ASP A 50 -10.49 -0.60 8.87
C ASP A 50 -10.40 -2.08 8.48
N PHE A 51 -11.55 -2.72 8.32
CA PHE A 51 -11.67 -4.13 7.95
C PHE A 51 -11.83 -4.36 6.44
N THR A 52 -11.40 -3.39 5.61
CA THR A 52 -11.41 -3.51 4.15
C THR A 52 -10.58 -4.71 3.68
N GLY A 53 -11.16 -5.54 2.82
CA GLY A 53 -10.52 -6.71 2.22
C GLY A 53 -10.16 -6.47 0.75
N HIS A 54 -9.63 -7.50 0.09
CA HIS A 54 -9.12 -7.44 -1.29
C HIS A 54 -10.03 -6.67 -2.27
N GLY A 55 -11.30 -7.09 -2.37
CA GLY A 55 -12.25 -6.51 -3.33
C GLY A 55 -12.73 -5.10 -2.99
N SER A 56 -12.47 -4.60 -1.77
CA SER A 56 -12.91 -3.28 -1.32
C SER A 56 -11.78 -2.27 -1.14
N LEU A 57 -10.51 -2.66 -1.31
CA LEU A 57 -9.35 -1.76 -1.16
C LEU A 57 -9.48 -0.48 -2.00
N SER A 58 -9.87 -0.60 -3.27
CA SER A 58 -10.04 0.55 -4.17
C SER A 58 -11.20 1.49 -3.80
N TYR A 59 -12.08 1.08 -2.89
CA TYR A 59 -13.20 1.87 -2.39
C TYR A 59 -13.00 2.36 -0.95
N SER A 60 -11.90 1.98 -0.28
CA SER A 60 -11.61 2.43 1.09
C SER A 60 -11.16 3.89 1.10
N LYS A 61 -11.75 4.68 2.01
CA LYS A 61 -11.34 6.07 2.27
C LYS A 61 -9.92 6.15 2.82
N THR A 62 -9.51 5.16 3.62
CA THR A 62 -8.14 5.05 4.15
C THR A 62 -7.15 4.88 3.00
N VAL A 63 -7.41 3.91 2.10
CA VAL A 63 -6.56 3.65 0.93
C VAL A 63 -6.52 4.86 0.02
N TYR A 64 -7.64 5.54 -0.19
CA TYR A 64 -7.70 6.78 -0.97
C TYR A 64 -6.81 7.87 -0.37
N GLY A 65 -6.87 8.11 0.96
CA GLY A 65 -6.01 9.06 1.64
C GLY A 65 -4.52 8.74 1.49
N LEU A 66 -4.15 7.49 1.74
CA LEU A 66 -2.77 7.01 1.55
C LEU A 66 -2.28 7.16 0.11
N THR A 67 -3.17 6.94 -0.86
CA THR A 67 -2.85 7.12 -2.28
C THR A 67 -2.61 8.60 -2.61
N LEU A 68 -3.43 9.51 -2.09
CA LEU A 68 -3.23 10.95 -2.28
C LEU A 68 -1.92 11.43 -1.65
N ASP A 69 -1.59 10.98 -0.43
CA ASP A 69 -0.34 11.34 0.23
C ASP A 69 0.89 10.84 -0.55
N ALA A 70 0.78 9.68 -1.20
CA ALA A 70 1.85 9.16 -2.05
C ALA A 70 2.00 9.92 -3.39
N LEU A 71 0.89 10.45 -3.93
CA LEU A 71 0.89 11.24 -5.17
C LEU A 71 1.38 12.68 -4.95
N ASP A 72 1.13 13.27 -3.78
CA ASP A 72 1.56 14.62 -3.43
C ASP A 72 2.16 14.67 -2.01
N PRO A 73 3.37 14.11 -1.83
CA PRO A 73 4.01 14.03 -0.51
C PRO A 73 4.35 15.40 0.09
N ALA A 74 4.45 16.46 -0.73
CA ALA A 74 4.69 17.81 -0.24
C ALA A 74 3.48 18.41 0.49
N HIS A 75 2.28 17.87 0.27
CA HIS A 75 1.03 18.33 0.87
C HIS A 75 0.24 17.20 1.55
N ALA A 76 0.94 16.16 2.00
CA ALA A 76 0.33 15.03 2.71
C ALA A 76 -0.50 15.48 3.90
N ARG A 77 -1.66 14.85 4.10
CA ARG A 77 -2.63 15.20 5.14
C ARG A 77 -2.87 14.03 6.07
N GLN A 78 -3.35 14.32 7.28
CA GLN A 78 -3.79 13.24 8.15
C GLN A 78 -4.95 12.47 7.48
N VAL A 79 -4.76 11.17 7.27
CA VAL A 79 -5.82 10.27 6.81
C VAL A 79 -6.84 10.09 7.94
N HIS A 80 -8.12 10.32 7.62
CA HIS A 80 -9.22 10.16 8.56
C HIS A 80 -9.96 8.85 8.30
N CYS A 81 -10.10 8.06 9.38
CA CYS A 81 -11.09 7.02 9.52
C CYS A 81 -12.44 7.69 9.90
#